data_AF-A0A815A4B3-F1
#
_entry.id   AF-A0A815A4B3-F1
#
_cell.length_a   1.000
_cell.length_b   1.000
_cell.length_c   1.000
_cell.angle_alpha   90.00
_cell.angle_beta   90.00
_cell.angle_gamma   90.00
#
_symmetry.space_group_name_H-M   'P 1'
#
loop_
_entity.id
_entity.type
_entity.pdbx_description
1 polymer ?
#
loop_
_entity_poly.entity_id
_entity_poly.type
_entity_poly.pdbx_seq_one_letter_code
_entity_poly.pdbx_strand_id
1 'polypeptide(L)' 'MKSDILKLFRAAIGAVDPYICVKNHLAFNNNHLNDGKNGLYIEDNYVALNHNLYVAAFGKAALGINR' A
#
# COMPACT_ATOMS: atom_id res chain seq x y z
N MET A 1 28.04 10.18 -11.55
CA MET A 1 28.09 10.63 -10.14
C MET A 1 26.94 11.55 -9.73
N LYS A 2 26.86 12.83 -10.14
CA LYS A 2 25.74 13.72 -9.72
C LYS A 2 24.35 13.18 -10.14
N SER A 3 24.26 12.55 -11.31
CA SER A 3 23.05 11.88 -11.81
C SER A 3 22.59 10.73 -10.91
N ASP A 4 23.53 9.92 -10.41
CA ASP A 4 23.22 8.65 -9.74
C ASP A 4 22.80 8.89 -8.29
N ILE A 5 23.43 9.88 -7.65
CA ILE A 5 23.00 10.41 -6.35
C ILE A 5 21.57 10.97 -6.45
N LEU A 6 21.26 11.73 -7.50
CA LEU A 6 19.91 12.27 -7.69
C LEU A 6 18.86 11.17 -7.90
N LYS A 7 19.20 10.12 -8.66
CA LYS A 7 18.34 8.93 -8.83
C LYS A 7 18.10 8.22 -7.49
N LEU A 8 19.15 8.07 -6.67
CA LEU A 8 19.05 7.43 -5.36
C LEU A 8 18.11 8.20 -4.43
N PHE A 9 18.25 9.53 -4.34
CA PHE A 9 17.35 10.36 -3.53
C PHE A 9 15.91 10.33 -4.02
N ARG A 10 15.68 10.35 -5.34
CA ARG A 10 14.33 10.23 -5.90
C ARG A 10 13.68 8.89 -5.57
N ALA A 11 14.44 7.80 -5.64
CA ALA A 11 13.96 6.47 -5.25
C ALA A 11 13.63 6.41 -3.76
N ALA A 12 14.49 6.95 -2.89
CA ALA A 12 14.26 6.99 -1.45
C ALA A 12 13.03 7.82 -1.07
N ILE A 13 12.87 9.01 -1.68
CA ILE A 13 11.69 9.86 -1.47
C ILE A 13 10.42 9.16 -1.98
N GLY A 14 10.49 8.50 -3.15
CA GLY A 14 9.38 7.73 -3.68
C GLY A 14 8.97 6.55 -2.79
N ALA A 15 9.92 5.92 -2.11
CA ALA A 15 9.62 4.81 -1.19
C ALA A 15 8.83 5.25 0.04
N VAL A 16 8.99 6.50 0.49
CA VAL A 16 8.28 7.08 1.64
C VAL A 16 7.04 7.91 1.23
N ASP A 17 6.72 7.95 -0.06
CA ASP A 17 5.46 8.54 -0.52
C ASP A 17 4.28 7.74 0.07
N PRO A 18 3.31 8.40 0.73
CA PRO A 18 2.23 7.69 1.42
C PRO A 18 1.42 6.75 0.53
N TYR A 19 1.20 7.14 -0.73
CA TYR A 19 0.44 6.31 -1.67
C TYR A 19 1.26 5.09 -2.10
N ILE A 20 2.53 5.28 -2.45
CA ILE A 20 3.44 4.18 -2.81
C ILE A 20 3.60 3.20 -1.65
N CYS A 21 3.75 3.70 -0.41
CA CYS A 21 3.87 2.89 0.78
C CYS A 21 2.62 2.01 1.00
N VAL A 22 1.42 2.59 0.98
CA VAL A 22 0.18 1.80 1.12
C VAL A 22 0.07 0.76 0.01
N LYS A 23 0.33 1.15 -1.25
CA LYS A 23 0.24 0.24 -2.40
C LYS A 23 1.19 -0.96 -2.31
N ASN A 24 2.40 -0.76 -1.77
CA ASN A 24 3.40 -1.82 -1.67
C ASN A 24 3.14 -2.77 -0.49
N HIS A 25 2.52 -2.28 0.58
CA HIS A 25 2.33 -3.05 1.82
C HIS A 25 0.90 -3.61 1.98
N LEU A 26 -0.08 -3.12 1.20
CA LEU A 26 -1.48 -3.52 1.31
C LEU A 26 -2.01 -4.03 -0.04
N ALA A 27 -2.40 -5.31 -0.08
CA ALA A 27 -2.88 -5.96 -1.29
C ALA A 27 -4.16 -6.76 -1.04
N PHE A 28 -5.20 -6.51 -1.84
CA PHE A 28 -6.42 -7.32 -1.79
C PHE A 28 -6.20 -8.64 -2.53
N ASN A 29 -6.61 -9.74 -1.90
CA ASN A 29 -6.64 -11.03 -2.57
C ASN A 29 -7.82 -11.06 -3.54
N ASN A 30 -7.54 -10.77 -4.81
CA ASN A 30 -8.51 -10.89 -5.90
C ASN A 30 -8.60 -12.31 -6.47
N ASN A 31 -7.78 -13.25 -5.96
CA ASN A 31 -7.98 -14.64 -6.32
C ASN A 31 -9.24 -15.10 -5.59
N HIS A 32 -10.32 -15.24 -6.37
CA HIS A 32 -11.46 -16.10 -6.09
C HIS A 32 -10.94 -17.54 -5.89
N LEU A 33 -10.22 -17.79 -4.81
CA LEU A 33 -10.09 -19.13 -4.26
C LEU A 33 -11.53 -19.56 -3.97
N ASN A 34 -11.89 -20.77 -4.38
CA ASN A 34 -13.25 -21.32 -4.49
C ASN A 34 -14.10 -21.31 -3.19
N ASP A 35 -13.67 -20.61 -2.16
CA ASP A 35 -14.27 -20.53 -0.83
C ASP A 35 -15.03 -19.20 -0.61
N GLY A 36 -15.03 -18.30 -1.60
CA GLY A 36 -15.83 -17.06 -1.58
C GLY A 36 -15.39 -15.99 -0.58
N LYS A 37 -14.22 -16.15 0.06
CA LYS A 37 -13.70 -15.21 1.06
C LYS A 37 -12.75 -14.21 0.42
N ASN A 38 -13.13 -12.93 0.48
CA ASN A 38 -12.21 -11.83 0.19
C ASN A 38 -11.16 -11.74 1.31
N GLY A 39 -9.95 -11.32 0.98
CA GLY A 39 -8.87 -11.21 1.95
C GLY A 39 -8.01 -9.99 1.71
N LEU A 40 -7.32 -9.55 2.76
CA LEU A 40 -6.38 -8.44 2.73
C LEU A 40 -5.02 -8.95 3.21
N TYR A 41 -4.00 -8.77 2.37
CA TYR A 41 -2.62 -8.92 2.79
C TYR A 41 -2.10 -7.58 3.30
N ILE A 42 -1.52 -7.60 4.50
CA ILE A 42 -0.75 -6.51 5.09
C ILE A 42 0.66 -7.05 5.29
N GLU A 43 1.55 -6.75 4.36
CA GLU A 43 2.84 -7.42 4.23
C GLU A 43 2.64 -8.95 4.14
N ASP A 44 3.30 -9.70 5.03
CA ASP A 44 3.20 -11.16 5.10
C ASP A 44 1.95 -11.65 5.87
N ASN A 45 1.17 -10.74 6.46
CA ASN A 45 -0.01 -11.10 7.25
C ASN A 45 -1.26 -11.15 6.38
N TYR A 46 -2.07 -12.19 6.56
CA TYR A 46 -3.37 -12.34 5.90
C TYR A 46 -4.52 -12.10 6.86
N VAL A 47 -5.44 -11.22 6.47
CA VAL A 47 -6.70 -10.95 7.17
C VAL A 47 -7.86 -11.39 6.29
N ALA A 48 -8.66 -12.34 6.77
CA ALA A 48 -9.90 -12.74 6.11
C ALA A 48 -10.97 -11.66 6.28
N LEU A 49 -11.57 -11.19 5.18
CA LEU A 49 -12.61 -10.18 5.18
C LEU A 49 -13.99 -10.85 5.08
N ASN A 50 -14.64 -11.03 6.22
CA ASN A 50 -16.01 -11.55 6.31
C ASN A 50 -17.07 -10.44 6.34
N HIS A 51 -16.64 -9.18 6.43
CA HIS A 51 -17.48 -7.98 6.55
C HIS A 51 -16.87 -6.80 5.78
N ASN A 52 -17.56 -5.66 5.78
CA ASN A 52 -17.08 -4.41 5.18
C ASN A 52 -15.80 -3.91 5.87
N LEU A 53 -14.87 -3.39 5.07
CA LEU A 53 -13.66 -2.72 5.55
C LEU A 53 -13.91 -1.21 5.66
N TYR A 54 -13.62 -0.64 6.83
CA TYR A 54 -13.70 0.80 7.08
C TYR A 54 -12.29 1.37 7.24
N VAL A 55 -12.04 2.55 6.67
CA VAL A 55 -10.74 3.24 6.75
C VAL A 55 -10.87 4.47 7.62
N ALA A 56 -10.01 4.57 8.63
CA ALA A 56 -9.80 5.79 9.40
C ALA A 56 -8.34 6.23 9.22
N ALA A 57 -8.13 7.44 8.70
CA ALA A 57 -6.79 7.99 8.45
C ALA A 57 -6.71 9.42 8.99
N PHE A 58 -5.57 9.78 9.57
CA PHE A 58 -5.35 11.07 10.23
C PHE A 58 -4.02 11.68 9.80
N GLY A 59 -3.96 13.02 9.79
CA GLY A 59 -2.75 13.78 9.47
C GLY A 59 -2.66 14.24 8.01
N LYS A 60 -1.57 14.96 7.68
CA LYS A 60 -1.41 15.63 6.36
C LYS A 60 -1.32 14.65 5.18
N ALA A 61 -0.88 13.42 5.44
CA ALA A 61 -0.72 12.37 4.44
C ALA A 61 -1.97 11.49 4.26
N ALA A 62 -3.03 11.70 5.05
CA ALA A 62 -4.18 10.79 5.13
C ALA A 62 -4.90 10.58 3.79
N LEU A 63 -4.93 11.60 2.93
CA LEU A 63 -5.55 11.49 1.62
C LEU A 63 -4.69 10.68 0.64
N GLY A 64 -3.36 10.74 0.77
CA GLY A 64 -2.41 10.24 -0.22
C GLY A 64 -2.59 10.94 -1.58
N ILE A 65 -1.59 11.70 -2.06
CA ILE A 65 -1.71 12.31 -3.39
C ILE A 65 -1.09 11.35 -4.40
N ASN A 66 -1.92 10.66 -5.18
CA ASN A 66 -1.47 9.97 -6.39
C ASN A 66 -1.48 11.00 -7.55
N ARG A 67 -0.31 11.53 -7.92
CA ARG A 67 -0.16 12.47 -9.05
C ARG A 67 0.09 11.73 -10.35
#